data_AF-A0A5R8VRK7-F1
#
_entry.id   AF-A0A5R8VRK7-F1
#
_cell.length_a   1.000
_cell.length_b   1.000
_cell.length_c   1.000
_cell.angle_alpha   90.00
_cell.angle_beta   90.00
_cell.angle_gamma   90.00
#
_symmetry.space_group_name_H-M   'P 1'
#
loop_
_entity.id
_entity.type
_entity.pdbx_description
1 polymer ?
#
loop_
_entity_poly.entity_id
_entity_poly.type
_entity_poly.pdbx_seq_one_letter_code
_entity_poly.pdbx_strand_id
1 'polypeptide(L)'
;MSSSNPRHSLPQPRQLRCETCGTEHQLTLHAVRAMGANGDVVTVAYTCNDCGRFQEHLAYAGDVAAALHQVRWMAQVIMFGDDYIHCGYPMEEAEFEIERLCYRSSNSGGGLNVVSLPTRVLRCRCGFQLEVPE
;
A
#
# COMPACT_ATOMS: atom_id res chain seq x y z
N MET A 1 -44.22 -7.89 12.73
CA MET A 1 -42.89 -8.32 13.21
C MET A 1 -41.91 -8.04 12.08
N SER A 2 -41.22 -6.90 12.12
CA SER A 2 -40.31 -6.49 11.04
C SER A 2 -38.89 -6.70 11.53
N SER A 3 -38.20 -7.69 10.97
CA SER A 3 -36.82 -8.02 11.27
C SER A 3 -35.89 -6.94 10.73
N SER A 4 -35.23 -6.22 11.62
CA SER A 4 -34.21 -5.22 11.30
C SER A 4 -32.95 -5.93 10.78
N ASN A 5 -32.66 -5.75 9.49
CA ASN A 5 -31.38 -6.14 8.90
C ASN A 5 -30.26 -5.33 9.57
N PRO A 6 -29.17 -5.94 10.08
CA PRO A 6 -28.06 -5.18 10.62
C PRO A 6 -27.37 -4.49 9.44
N ARG A 7 -27.65 -3.20 9.27
CA ARG A 7 -26.86 -2.34 8.39
C ARG A 7 -25.43 -2.43 8.91
N HIS A 8 -24.54 -3.12 8.17
CA HIS A 8 -23.11 -3.05 8.41
C HIS A 8 -22.73 -1.57 8.33
N SER A 9 -22.49 -0.96 9.48
CA SER A 9 -21.92 0.39 9.56
C SER A 9 -20.58 0.31 8.85
N LEU A 10 -20.39 1.13 7.82
CA LEU A 10 -19.08 1.30 7.21
C LEU A 10 -18.09 1.66 8.34
N PRO A 11 -16.88 1.05 8.36
CA PRO A 11 -15.89 1.38 9.37
C PRO A 11 -15.68 2.89 9.40
N GLN A 12 -15.74 3.49 10.59
CA GLN A 12 -15.56 4.94 10.71
C GLN A 12 -14.09 5.28 10.45
N PRO A 13 -13.80 6.42 9.79
CA PRO A 13 -12.43 6.94 9.71
C PRO A 13 -11.83 7.13 11.12
N ARG A 14 -10.57 6.76 11.29
CA ARG A 14 -9.83 6.79 12.56
C ARG A 14 -8.51 7.54 12.40
N GLN A 15 -8.04 8.12 13.50
CA GLN A 15 -6.71 8.72 13.59
C GLN A 15 -5.61 7.68 13.38
N LEU A 16 -4.47 8.14 12.86
CA LEU A 16 -3.29 7.32 12.61
C LEU A 16 -2.56 7.00 13.93
N ARG A 17 -3.00 5.94 14.62
CA ARG A 17 -2.38 5.44 15.86
C ARG A 17 -2.39 3.93 15.91
N CYS A 18 -1.37 3.34 16.52
CA CYS A 18 -1.35 1.91 16.76
C CYS A 18 -2.52 1.46 17.64
N GLU A 19 -3.36 0.55 17.15
CA GLU A 19 -4.50 -0.02 17.91
C GLU A 19 -4.05 -0.83 19.14
N THR A 20 -2.79 -1.28 19.20
CA THR A 20 -2.27 -2.09 20.31
C THR A 20 -1.66 -1.24 21.42
N CYS A 21 -0.76 -0.31 21.10
CA CYS A 21 -0.05 0.50 22.11
C CYS A 21 -0.45 1.98 22.14
N GLY A 22 -1.28 2.43 21.20
CA GLY A 22 -1.76 3.82 21.12
C GLY A 22 -0.75 4.82 20.58
N THR A 23 0.47 4.42 20.20
CA THR A 23 1.49 5.35 19.70
C THR A 23 1.12 5.97 18.34
N GLU A 24 1.47 7.24 18.17
CA GLU A 24 1.27 8.04 16.95
C GLU A 24 2.61 8.38 16.25
N HIS A 25 3.75 8.20 16.92
CA HIS A 25 5.05 8.73 16.47
C HIS A 25 6.01 7.66 15.92
N GLN A 26 5.69 6.38 16.11
CA GLN A 26 6.52 5.24 15.72
C GLN A 26 5.80 4.37 14.70
N LEU A 27 5.24 5.01 13.68
CA LEU A 27 4.55 4.32 12.58
C LEU A 27 5.33 4.52 11.28
N THR A 28 5.39 3.48 10.47
CA THR A 28 5.93 3.49 9.12
C THR A 28 4.78 3.26 8.15
N LEU A 29 4.46 4.31 7.38
CA LEU A 29 3.43 4.28 6.34
C LEU A 29 3.91 3.47 5.14
N HIS A 30 3.02 2.63 4.60
CA HIS A 30 3.27 1.81 3.40
C HIS A 30 2.39 2.24 2.24
N ALA A 31 1.12 2.56 2.51
CA ALA A 31 0.18 2.98 1.48
C ALA A 31 -0.87 3.96 2.01
N VAL A 32 -1.28 4.89 1.15
CA VAL A 32 -2.43 5.77 1.32
C VAL A 32 -3.24 5.71 0.03
N ARG A 33 -4.49 5.23 0.10
CA ARG A 33 -5.35 5.05 -1.09
C ARG A 33 -6.64 5.84 -0.93
N ALA A 34 -6.96 6.69 -1.91
CA ALA A 34 -8.20 7.45 -1.90
C ALA A 34 -9.42 6.52 -2.00
N MET A 35 -10.46 6.81 -1.21
CA MET A 35 -11.74 6.12 -1.27
C MET A 35 -12.78 7.05 -1.91
N GLY A 36 -13.14 6.75 -3.16
CA GLY A 36 -14.09 7.55 -3.93
C GLY A 36 -13.49 8.82 -4.55
N ALA A 37 -14.31 9.58 -5.28
CA ALA A 37 -13.84 10.64 -6.16
C ALA A 37 -13.28 11.89 -5.44
N ASN A 38 -13.69 12.15 -4.19
CA ASN A 38 -13.34 13.38 -3.48
C ASN A 38 -12.01 13.28 -2.72
N GLY A 39 -11.51 12.06 -2.45
CA GLY A 39 -10.26 11.85 -1.71
C GLY A 39 -10.28 12.21 -0.22
N ASP A 40 -11.39 12.71 0.32
CA ASP A 40 -11.52 13.12 1.74
C ASP A 40 -11.31 11.97 2.72
N VAL A 41 -11.67 10.75 2.30
CA VAL A 41 -11.44 9.51 3.06
C VAL A 41 -10.43 8.67 2.30
N VAL A 42 -9.44 8.17 3.03
CA VAL A 42 -8.39 7.31 2.51
C VAL A 42 -8.32 6.03 3.31
N THR A 43 -7.89 4.94 2.69
CA THR A 43 -7.36 3.78 3.39
C THR A 43 -5.88 4.00 3.62
N VAL A 44 -5.42 3.86 4.86
CA VAL A 44 -4.02 3.99 5.24
C VAL A 44 -3.50 2.69 5.81
N ALA A 45 -2.35 2.24 5.31
CA ALA A 45 -1.67 1.03 5.74
C ALA A 45 -0.31 1.40 6.35
N TYR A 46 -0.02 0.87 7.53
CA TYR A 46 1.22 1.15 8.25
C TYR A 46 1.66 0.00 9.14
N THR A 47 2.91 0.05 9.57
CA THR A 47 3.45 -0.82 10.63
C THR A 47 3.83 0.02 11.83
N CYS A 48 3.40 -0.39 13.02
CA CYS A 48 3.91 0.19 14.25
C CYS A 48 5.29 -0.39 14.56
N ASN A 49 6.30 0.46 14.71
CA ASN A 49 7.68 0.06 14.96
C ASN A 49 7.89 -0.46 16.39
N ASP A 50 7.07 -0.03 17.36
CA ASP A 50 7.14 -0.53 18.74
C ASP A 50 6.52 -1.93 18.88
N CYS A 51 5.42 -2.20 18.18
CA CYS A 51 4.70 -3.48 18.26
C CYS A 51 5.04 -4.47 17.14
N GLY A 52 5.66 -4.00 16.05
CA GLY A 52 5.91 -4.78 14.83
C GLY A 52 4.63 -5.20 14.08
N ARG A 53 3.48 -4.58 14.37
CA ARG A 53 2.18 -5.00 13.80
C ARG A 53 1.78 -4.13 12.62
N PHE A 54 1.42 -4.80 11.53
CA PHE A 54 0.74 -4.21 10.38
C PHE A 54 -0.71 -3.88 10.72
N GLN A 55 -1.17 -2.71 10.30
CA GLN A 55 -2.53 -2.23 10.48
C GLN A 55 -2.97 -1.48 9.22
N GLU A 56 -4.25 -1.61 8.90
CA GLU A 56 -4.88 -0.91 7.80
C GLU A 56 -6.27 -0.42 8.22
N HIS A 57 -6.59 0.84 7.95
CA HIS A 57 -7.92 1.37 8.24
C HIS A 57 -8.27 2.61 7.43
N LEU A 58 -9.56 2.97 7.46
CA LEU A 58 -10.04 4.25 6.94
C LEU A 58 -9.58 5.39 7.83
N ALA A 59 -9.21 6.51 7.22
CA ALA A 59 -8.81 7.76 7.88
C ALA A 59 -9.24 8.95 7.01
N TYR A 60 -9.36 10.13 7.61
CA TYR A 60 -9.52 11.36 6.84
C TYR A 60 -8.18 11.76 6.24
N ALA A 61 -8.17 12.22 4.98
CA ALA A 61 -6.95 12.65 4.31
C ALA A 61 -6.24 13.78 5.07
N GLY A 62 -7.00 14.71 5.66
CA GLY A 62 -6.47 15.78 6.51
C GLY A 62 -5.75 15.27 7.75
N ASP A 63 -6.28 14.23 8.41
CA ASP A 63 -5.66 13.62 9.59
C ASP A 63 -4.35 12.91 9.22
N VAL A 64 -4.34 12.20 8.09
CA VAL A 64 -3.12 11.56 7.57
C VAL A 64 -2.09 12.62 7.22
N ALA A 65 -2.48 13.69 6.54
CA ALA A 65 -1.59 14.79 6.19
C ALA A 65 -0.98 15.48 7.42
N ALA A 66 -1.77 15.70 8.47
CA ALA A 66 -1.29 16.25 9.73
C ALA A 66 -0.29 15.30 10.43
N ALA A 67 -0.52 13.99 10.34
CA ALA A 67 0.35 12.98 10.95
C ALA A 67 1.63 12.71 10.15
N LEU A 68 1.73 13.11 8.87
CA LEU A 68 2.90 12.84 8.02
C LEU A 68 4.23 13.33 8.60
N HIS A 69 4.21 14.40 9.40
CA HIS A 69 5.40 14.93 10.08
C HIS A 69 5.83 14.08 11.29
N GLN A 70 4.93 13.30 11.86
CA GLN A 70 5.14 12.51 13.06
C GLN A 70 5.60 11.08 12.76
N VAL A 71 5.27 10.58 11.56
CA VAL A 71 5.72 9.26 11.11
C VAL A 71 7.14 9.29 10.58
N ARG A 72 7.93 8.29 10.97
CA ARG A 72 9.22 8.05 10.34
C ARG A 72 8.99 7.39 8.98
N TRP A 73 9.40 8.08 7.93
CA TRP A 73 9.41 7.56 6.57
C TRP A 73 10.54 6.53 6.45
N MET A 74 10.32 5.33 6.99
CA MET A 74 11.23 4.19 6.86
C MET A 74 10.80 3.22 5.77
N ALA A 75 9.61 3.40 5.18
CA ALA A 75 9.29 2.74 3.93
C ALA A 75 10.14 3.40 2.84
N GLN A 76 10.95 2.60 2.17
CA GLN A 76 11.78 3.06 1.06
C GLN A 76 10.88 3.60 -0.06
N VAL A 77 9.70 3.00 -0.24
CA VAL A 77 8.66 3.45 -1.17
C VAL A 77 7.31 3.47 -0.48
N ILE A 78 6.51 4.49 -0.75
CA ILE A 78 5.12 4.62 -0.28
C ILE A 78 4.20 4.61 -1.50
N MET A 79 3.10 3.85 -1.45
CA MET A 79 2.04 3.98 -2.44
C MET A 79 1.09 5.12 -2.06
N PHE A 80 0.84 6.07 -2.98
CA PHE A 80 -0.15 7.13 -2.80
C PHE A 80 -1.11 7.15 -3.99
N GLY A 81 -2.34 6.70 -3.78
CA GLY A 81 -3.24 6.37 -4.90
C GLY A 81 -2.63 5.27 -5.76
N ASP A 82 -2.37 5.59 -7.02
CA ASP A 82 -1.70 4.71 -7.99
C ASP A 82 -0.20 5.04 -8.19
N ASP A 83 0.29 6.09 -7.53
CA ASP A 83 1.68 6.52 -7.63
C ASP A 83 2.56 5.84 -6.57
N TYR A 84 3.80 5.55 -6.95
CA TYR A 84 4.84 5.12 -6.03
C TYR A 84 5.75 6.30 -5.71
N ILE A 85 5.93 6.61 -4.43
CA ILE A 85 6.68 7.76 -3.92
C ILE A 85 7.97 7.28 -3.26
N HIS A 86 9.11 7.83 -3.70
CA HIS A 86 10.42 7.62 -3.08
C HIS A 86 11.14 8.98 -2.98
N CYS A 87 11.89 9.22 -1.89
CA CYS A 87 12.49 10.54 -1.57
C CYS A 87 11.47 11.70 -1.52
N GLY A 88 10.18 11.42 -1.33
CA GLY A 88 9.11 12.41 -1.30
C GLY A 88 8.60 12.87 -2.68
N TYR A 89 9.05 12.24 -3.76
CA TYR A 89 8.58 12.53 -5.12
C TYR A 89 8.00 11.27 -5.77
N PRO A 90 6.97 11.41 -6.64
CA PRO A 90 6.51 10.31 -7.48
C PRO A 90 7.68 9.75 -8.31
N MET A 91 7.76 8.44 -8.41
CA MET A 91 8.72 7.74 -9.24
C MET A 91 8.26 7.80 -10.70
N GLU A 92 9.21 7.97 -11.62
CA GLU A 92 8.95 8.09 -13.05
C GLU A 92 9.03 6.69 -13.70
N GLU A 93 8.12 6.38 -14.62
CA GLU A 93 8.20 5.15 -15.40
C GLU A 93 9.40 5.21 -16.33
N ALA A 94 10.30 4.23 -16.22
CA ALA A 94 11.56 4.21 -16.94
C ALA A 94 11.60 3.14 -18.02
N GLU A 95 10.98 1.98 -17.78
CA GLU A 95 11.02 0.84 -18.67
C GLU A 95 9.84 -0.09 -18.42
N PHE A 96 9.48 -0.88 -19.43
CA PHE A 96 8.48 -1.93 -19.34
C PHE A 96 9.10 -3.21 -19.88
N GLU A 97 9.10 -4.26 -19.06
CA GLU A 97 9.70 -5.54 -19.39
C GLU A 97 8.65 -6.66 -19.24
N ILE A 98 8.74 -7.70 -20.07
CA ILE A 98 7.89 -8.89 -19.93
C ILE A 98 8.77 -10.03 -19.41
N GLU A 99 8.69 -10.29 -18.11
CA GLU A 99 9.42 -11.39 -17.49
C GLU A 99 8.72 -12.73 -17.82
N ARG A 100 9.51 -13.74 -18.20
CA ARG A 100 8.99 -15.09 -18.46
C ARG A 100 9.44 -16.04 -17.36
N LEU A 101 8.52 -16.39 -16.47
CA LEU A 101 8.76 -17.37 -15.42
C LEU A 101 8.43 -18.78 -15.93
N CYS A 102 9.45 -19.64 -15.94
CA CYS A 102 9.31 -21.05 -16.30
C CYS A 102 9.17 -21.90 -15.03
N TYR A 103 8.14 -22.74 -14.95
CA TYR A 103 7.98 -23.68 -13.83
C TYR A 103 7.55 -25.07 -14.31
N ARG A 104 7.88 -26.09 -13.50
CA ARG A 104 7.39 -27.46 -13.70
C ARG A 104 6.24 -27.72 -12.74
N SER A 105 5.08 -28.08 -13.27
CA SER A 105 3.97 -28.57 -12.45
C SER A 105 4.13 -30.06 -12.21
N SER A 106 3.90 -30.51 -10.96
CA SER A 106 3.97 -31.92 -10.58
C SER A 106 2.83 -32.78 -11.18
N ASN A 107 1.77 -32.14 -11.69
CA ASN A 107 0.55 -32.80 -12.17
C ASN A 107 0.47 -32.94 -13.70
N SER A 108 1.32 -32.25 -14.47
CA SER A 108 1.33 -32.33 -15.93
C SER A 108 2.54 -33.12 -16.38
N GLY A 109 2.33 -34.20 -17.11
CA GLY A 109 3.40 -35.04 -17.66
C GLY A 109 4.44 -34.22 -18.43
N GLY A 110 5.54 -33.87 -17.76
CA GLY A 110 6.79 -33.39 -18.36
C GLY A 110 6.81 -32.01 -19.04
N GLY A 111 5.68 -31.31 -19.20
CA GLY A 111 5.64 -30.00 -19.87
C GLY A 111 6.22 -28.86 -19.03
N LEU A 112 7.04 -28.00 -19.64
CA LEU A 112 7.44 -26.71 -19.07
C LEU A 112 6.27 -25.72 -19.25
N ASN A 113 5.75 -25.19 -18.14
CA ASN A 113 4.78 -24.11 -18.18
C ASN A 113 5.52 -22.77 -18.16
N VAL A 114 5.07 -21.83 -18.97
CA VAL A 114 5.61 -20.46 -19.04
C VAL A 114 4.50 -19.49 -18.68
N VAL A 115 4.79 -18.60 -17.73
CA VAL A 115 3.94 -17.45 -17.40
C VAL A 115 4.69 -16.20 -17.80
N SER A 116 4.06 -15.36 -18.61
CA SER A 116 4.56 -14.02 -18.94
C SER A 116 3.96 -13.04 -17.95
N LEU A 117 4.79 -12.32 -17.22
CA LEU A 117 4.43 -11.27 -16.28
C LEU A 117 4.87 -9.93 -16.87
N PRO A 118 3.94 -9.07 -17.30
CA PRO A 118 4.26 -7.69 -17.60
C PRO A 118 4.72 -7.00 -16.32
N THR A 119 5.89 -6.38 -16.36
CA THR A 119 6.52 -5.72 -15.22
C THR A 119 6.92 -4.31 -15.65
N ARG A 120 6.45 -3.30 -14.94
CA ARG A 120 6.89 -1.91 -15.11
C ARG A 120 8.05 -1.61 -14.18
N VAL A 121 9.02 -0.83 -14.66
CA VAL A 121 10.15 -0.34 -13.89
C VAL A 121 9.95 1.14 -13.60
N LEU A 122 9.89 1.49 -12.32
CA LEU A 122 9.80 2.86 -11.82
C LEU A 122 11.16 3.30 -11.29
N ARG A 123 11.57 4.54 -11.56
CA ARG A 123 12.84 5.10 -11.09
C ARG A 123 12.64 6.35 -10.26
N CYS A 124 13.36 6.42 -9.14
CA CYS A 124 13.53 7.64 -8.39
C CYS A 124 14.79 8.36 -8.84
N ARG A 125 14.80 9.70 -8.73
CA ARG A 125 15.94 10.56 -9.07
C ARG A 125 17.19 10.28 -8.25
N CYS A 126 17.07 9.62 -7.10
CA CYS A 126 18.20 9.18 -6.29
C CYS A 126 18.92 7.93 -6.85
N GLY A 127 18.40 7.33 -7.93
CA GLY A 127 18.93 6.10 -8.53
C GLY A 127 18.27 4.81 -8.06
N PHE A 128 17.35 4.87 -7.08
CA PHE A 128 16.54 3.73 -6.67
C PHE A 128 15.58 3.30 -7.79
N GLN A 129 15.39 2.00 -7.98
CA GLN A 129 14.47 1.42 -8.96
C GLN A 129 13.51 0.45 -8.26
N LEU A 130 12.27 0.42 -8.75
CA LEU A 130 11.23 -0.50 -8.30
C LEU A 130 10.62 -1.21 -9.50
N GLU A 131 10.57 -2.53 -9.46
CA GLU A 131 9.87 -3.37 -10.43
C GLU A 131 8.49 -3.73 -9.87
N VAL A 132 7.44 -3.46 -10.64
CA VAL A 132 6.05 -3.70 -10.25
C VAL A 132 5.39 -4.58 -11.32
N PRO A 133 4.99 -5.82 -10.99
CA PRO A 133 4.17 -6.64 -11.88
C PRO A 133 2.77 -6.03 -12.06
N GLU A 134 2.22 -6.12 -13.27
CA GLU A 134 0.83 -5.71 -13.58
C GLU A 134 -0.23 -6.75 -13.22
#